data_AF-A0A644TDJ8-F1
#
_entry.id   AF-A0A644TDJ8-F1
#
_cell.length_a   1.000
_cell.length_b   1.000
_cell.length_c   1.000
_cell.angle_alpha   90.00
_cell.angle_beta   90.00
_cell.angle_gamma   90.00
#
_symmetry.space_group_name_H-M   'P 1'
#
loop_
_entity.id
_entity.type
_entity.pdbx_description
1 polymer ?
#
loop_
_entity_poly.entity_id
_entity_poly.type
_entity_poly.pdbx_seq_one_letter_code
_entity_poly.pdbx_strand_id
1 'polypeptide(L)'
;MQKKLFYLLIVILVSGLGILGILRFSGQDGEATDYSNPDNWLALPPQAVMEVDIFYLYPTVYHKQASTDPDICEVNNDMMRFGAQMAYKLQATAFETVGNIYAPYYRQGDAAACLSLTEEDRYNLLSGAPEEDAMAAFDYYIKHFNNGRPFILAGHSQGSEILLYLLSDYMGKHPEVYKQMIAAYAIGYSVTEDYLAKNPHLKFAENATDTGVIISYNTQAAEIEGKNLIVSEGALVINPISWTRDEAPASASENLGSYLPGADGYIPINPDTELKKIMGLADARVDNAKGVLVCSSVDAEAWFSGNPVLGKGVYHSYDYSFYYYNLRQNAADRARAFLDNTG
;
A
#
# COMPACT_ATOMS: atom_id res chain seq x y z
N MET A 1 58.33 44.47 -27.29
CA MET A 1 57.82 43.53 -26.25
C MET A 1 56.80 42.62 -26.95
N GLN A 2 57.15 41.49 -27.59
CA GLN A 2 57.76 40.25 -27.05
C GLN A 2 57.04 39.80 -25.76
N LYS A 3 56.36 38.64 -25.65
CA LYS A 3 56.53 37.32 -26.27
C LYS A 3 55.21 36.53 -26.23
N LYS A 4 54.99 35.68 -27.25
CA LYS A 4 54.26 34.40 -27.12
C LYS A 4 55.04 33.50 -26.15
N LEU A 5 54.38 32.79 -25.24
CA LEU A 5 54.95 31.58 -24.66
C LEU A 5 53.87 30.54 -24.37
N PHE A 6 54.06 29.39 -24.99
CA PHE A 6 53.33 28.13 -24.88
C PHE A 6 54.06 27.26 -23.84
N TYR A 7 53.34 26.66 -22.90
CA TYR A 7 53.70 25.48 -22.07
C TYR A 7 52.34 24.90 -21.63
N LEU A 8 51.78 23.81 -22.17
CA LEU A 8 52.13 22.39 -22.12
C LEU A 8 52.42 21.85 -20.70
N LEU A 9 51.82 20.68 -20.41
CA LEU A 9 51.91 19.79 -19.23
C LEU A 9 50.87 20.08 -18.13
N ILE A 10 50.02 19.14 -17.68
CA ILE A 10 50.04 17.68 -17.70
C ILE A 10 48.60 17.14 -17.65
N VAL A 11 48.28 16.18 -18.51
CA VAL A 11 47.17 15.23 -18.30
C VAL A 11 47.67 14.22 -17.27
N ILE A 12 47.17 14.30 -16.03
CA ILE A 12 47.18 13.14 -15.15
C ILE A 12 45.81 12.50 -15.27
N LEU A 13 45.75 11.38 -16.00
CA LEU A 13 44.79 10.33 -15.73
C LEU A 13 45.04 9.85 -14.30
N VAL A 14 44.27 10.33 -13.33
CA VAL A 14 44.04 9.55 -12.12
C VAL A 14 42.85 8.66 -12.43
N SER A 15 43.17 7.42 -12.78
CA SER A 15 42.28 6.27 -12.60
C SER A 15 41.93 6.17 -11.11
N GLY A 16 40.92 6.91 -10.69
CA GLY A 16 40.24 6.73 -9.43
C GLY A 16 38.88 6.15 -9.73
N LEU A 17 38.64 4.92 -9.30
CA LEU A 17 37.29 4.36 -9.14
C LEU A 17 36.49 5.32 -8.25
N GLY A 18 35.86 6.29 -8.88
CA GLY A 18 34.83 7.11 -8.26
C GLY A 18 33.62 6.23 -8.15
N ILE A 19 33.46 5.60 -6.99
CA ILE A 19 32.17 5.18 -6.48
C ILE A 19 31.26 6.40 -6.70
N LEU A 20 30.33 6.31 -7.66
CA LEU A 20 29.19 7.22 -7.71
C LEU A 20 28.41 6.92 -6.43
N GLY A 21 28.82 7.57 -5.35
CA GLY A 21 27.94 7.79 -4.22
C GLY A 21 26.76 8.54 -4.79
N ILE A 22 25.64 7.83 -4.93
CA ILE A 22 24.34 8.44 -5.08
C ILE A 22 24.24 9.38 -3.89
N LEU A 23 24.36 10.69 -4.15
CA LEU A 23 23.94 11.70 -3.20
C LEU A 23 22.43 11.48 -3.02
N ARG A 24 22.08 10.65 -2.03
CA ARG A 24 20.77 10.70 -1.42
C ARG A 24 20.70 12.09 -0.80
N PHE A 25 19.77 12.91 -1.27
CA PHE A 25 19.36 14.06 -0.51
C PHE A 25 18.83 13.50 0.81
N SER A 26 19.66 13.54 1.85
CA SER A 26 19.19 13.38 3.22
C SER A 26 18.22 14.54 3.45
N GLY A 27 16.93 14.26 3.27
CA GLY A 27 15.86 15.14 3.69
C GLY A 27 16.00 15.45 5.18
N GLN A 28 15.27 16.44 5.66
CA GLN A 28 15.35 16.96 7.03
C GLN A 28 14.97 15.95 8.14
N ASP A 29 14.82 14.66 7.82
CA ASP A 29 14.07 13.67 8.59
C ASP A 29 14.94 12.60 9.28
N GLY A 30 16.27 12.69 9.21
CA GLY A 30 17.19 11.76 9.89
C GLY A 30 17.48 10.46 9.13
N GLU A 31 18.23 9.54 9.75
CA GLU A 31 18.55 8.23 9.16
C GLU A 31 17.30 7.32 9.06
N ALA A 32 17.29 6.43 8.07
CA ALA A 32 16.23 5.42 7.94
C ALA A 32 16.16 4.51 9.18
N THR A 33 14.95 4.03 9.49
CA THR A 33 14.70 3.12 10.60
C THR A 33 15.55 1.85 10.48
N ASP A 34 16.17 1.42 11.58
CA ASP A 34 16.95 0.17 11.65
C ASP A 34 16.05 -1.06 11.75
N TYR A 35 15.88 -1.77 10.62
CA TYR A 35 15.06 -2.98 10.55
C TYR A 35 15.77 -4.27 10.97
N SER A 36 17.04 -4.20 11.38
CA SER A 36 17.68 -5.30 12.10
C SER A 36 17.14 -5.48 13.51
N ASN A 37 16.54 -4.43 14.07
CA ASN A 37 15.84 -4.48 15.33
C ASN A 37 14.43 -5.08 15.15
N PRO A 38 14.10 -6.24 15.78
CA PRO A 38 12.77 -6.84 15.70
C PRO A 38 11.65 -5.92 16.25
N ASP A 39 11.96 -4.99 17.15
CA ASP A 39 10.96 -4.05 17.72
C ASP A 39 10.46 -2.99 16.71
N ASN A 40 11.09 -2.91 15.54
CA ASN A 40 10.66 -2.07 14.43
C ASN A 40 9.74 -2.81 13.45
N TRP A 41 9.29 -4.01 13.82
CA TRP A 41 8.31 -4.78 13.06
C TRP A 41 7.01 -4.90 13.85
N LEU A 42 5.92 -4.46 13.23
CA LEU A 42 4.54 -4.72 13.70
C LEU A 42 4.24 -6.21 13.69
N ALA A 43 4.68 -6.90 12.64
CA ALA A 43 4.66 -8.36 12.56
C ALA A 43 5.98 -8.87 11.99
N LEU A 44 6.62 -9.76 12.74
CA LEU A 44 7.80 -10.51 12.34
C LEU A 44 7.60 -11.96 12.79
N PRO A 45 7.36 -12.91 11.87
CA PRO A 45 7.15 -14.31 12.22
C PRO A 45 8.40 -14.87 12.90
N PRO A 46 8.29 -15.53 14.07
CA PRO A 46 9.46 -16.14 14.73
C PRO A 46 10.04 -17.29 13.90
N GLN A 47 9.20 -17.92 13.07
CA GLN A 47 9.60 -18.90 12.07
C GLN A 47 8.69 -18.75 10.85
N ALA A 48 9.29 -18.72 9.66
CA ALA A 48 8.56 -18.81 8.40
C ALA A 48 8.22 -20.29 8.14
N VAL A 49 6.92 -20.62 8.15
CA VAL A 49 6.40 -21.99 7.97
C VAL A 49 5.58 -22.16 6.70
N MET A 50 5.16 -21.05 6.08
CA MET A 50 4.43 -21.03 4.82
C MET A 50 5.38 -20.90 3.63
N GLU A 51 4.97 -21.40 2.47
CA GLU A 51 5.74 -21.31 1.21
C GLU A 51 5.71 -19.91 0.59
N VAL A 52 4.73 -19.09 0.99
CA VAL A 52 4.54 -17.71 0.53
C VAL A 52 4.76 -16.73 1.67
N ASP A 53 5.28 -15.56 1.36
CA ASP A 53 5.38 -14.43 2.28
C ASP A 53 4.39 -13.32 1.92
N ILE A 54 3.97 -12.54 2.92
CA ILE A 54 3.17 -11.33 2.74
C ILE A 54 3.98 -10.17 3.31
N PHE A 55 4.27 -9.17 2.50
CA PHE A 55 4.86 -7.92 2.97
C PHE A 55 3.78 -6.84 3.01
N TYR A 56 3.44 -6.37 4.21
CA TYR A 56 2.30 -5.49 4.46
C TYR A 56 2.72 -4.10 4.92
N LEU A 57 2.26 -3.06 4.22
CA LEU A 57 2.36 -1.65 4.64
C LEU A 57 0.98 -1.14 5.07
N TYR A 58 0.83 -0.89 6.37
CA TYR A 58 -0.44 -0.41 6.95
C TYR A 58 -0.74 1.04 6.53
N PRO A 59 -2.01 1.48 6.56
CA PRO A 59 -2.37 2.87 6.24
C PRO A 59 -1.82 3.82 7.30
N THR A 60 -1.86 5.13 7.00
CA THR A 60 -1.58 6.11 8.05
C THR A 60 -2.58 5.97 9.20
N VAL A 61 -2.04 5.81 10.40
CA VAL A 61 -2.76 5.82 11.68
C VAL A 61 -2.27 6.95 12.58
N TYR A 62 -1.33 7.75 12.07
CA TYR A 62 -0.83 8.94 12.71
C TYR A 62 -1.73 10.14 12.38
N HIS A 63 -2.06 10.90 13.43
CA HIS A 63 -2.59 12.24 13.29
C HIS A 63 -1.99 13.17 14.33
N LYS A 64 -1.74 14.41 13.94
CA LYS A 64 -1.22 15.47 14.82
C LYS A 64 -2.23 15.75 15.94
N GLN A 65 -1.76 15.76 17.18
CA GLN A 65 -2.58 16.12 18.34
C GLN A 65 -2.50 17.62 18.64
N ALA A 66 -1.36 18.24 18.31
CA ALA A 66 -1.13 19.67 18.36
C ALA A 66 -0.61 20.18 17.00
N SER A 67 -0.87 21.45 16.69
CA SER A 67 -0.35 22.07 15.45
C SER A 67 1.19 22.09 15.39
N THR A 68 1.86 21.99 16.53
CA THR A 68 3.32 21.93 16.69
C THR A 68 3.90 20.54 16.49
N ASP A 69 3.08 19.49 16.44
CA ASP A 69 3.54 18.14 16.18
C ASP A 69 4.08 18.05 14.74
N PRO A 70 5.06 17.18 14.47
CA PRO A 70 5.65 17.07 13.14
C PRO A 70 4.65 16.50 12.14
N ASP A 71 4.79 16.87 10.86
CA ASP A 71 3.94 16.34 9.79
C ASP A 71 4.29 14.88 9.44
N ILE A 72 5.52 14.45 9.76
CA ILE A 72 5.95 13.05 9.75
C ILE A 72 6.22 12.62 11.20
N CYS A 73 5.58 11.54 11.65
CA CYS A 73 5.86 11.00 12.98
C CYS A 73 7.14 10.15 13.00
N GLU A 74 7.76 10.06 14.18
CA GLU A 74 8.83 9.10 14.45
C GLU A 74 8.31 7.66 14.40
N VAL A 75 9.17 6.70 14.02
CA VAL A 75 8.78 5.28 13.91
C VAL A 75 8.37 4.65 15.25
N ASN A 76 8.76 5.27 16.36
CA ASN A 76 8.41 4.87 17.72
C ASN A 76 7.24 5.66 18.31
N ASN A 77 6.51 6.43 17.52
CA ASN A 77 5.34 7.16 17.99
C ASN A 77 4.27 6.22 18.56
N ASP A 78 3.90 6.42 19.83
CA ASP A 78 3.01 5.53 20.57
C ASP A 78 1.60 5.41 19.95
N MET A 79 1.04 6.54 19.49
CA MET A 79 -0.27 6.53 18.83
C MET A 79 -0.23 5.72 17.54
N MET A 80 0.79 5.95 16.72
CA MET A 80 0.99 5.22 15.48
C MET A 80 1.12 3.72 15.74
N ARG A 81 2.02 3.32 16.66
CA ARG A 81 2.23 1.89 16.97
C ARG A 81 0.98 1.22 17.54
N PHE A 82 0.22 1.91 18.39
CA PHE A 82 -1.03 1.41 18.92
C PHE A 82 -2.12 1.26 17.83
N GLY A 83 -2.29 2.27 16.99
CA GLY A 83 -3.26 2.24 15.88
C GLY A 83 -2.93 1.19 14.82
N ALA A 84 -1.65 0.98 14.54
CA ALA A 84 -1.17 0.01 13.55
C ALA A 84 -1.62 -1.42 13.87
N GLN A 85 -1.75 -1.77 15.16
CA GLN A 85 -2.27 -3.07 15.60
C GLN A 85 -3.71 -3.31 15.11
N MET A 86 -4.56 -2.29 15.15
CA MET A 86 -5.94 -2.38 14.65
C MET A 86 -5.97 -2.47 13.12
N ALA A 87 -5.13 -1.69 12.43
CA ALA A 87 -5.03 -1.76 10.97
C ALA A 87 -4.57 -3.15 10.50
N TYR A 88 -3.55 -3.72 11.15
CA TYR A 88 -3.09 -5.09 10.92
C TYR A 88 -4.25 -6.09 11.06
N LYS A 89 -5.01 -5.99 12.15
CA LYS A 89 -6.14 -6.88 12.43
C LYS A 89 -7.24 -6.81 11.37
N LEU A 90 -7.54 -5.62 10.85
CA LEU A 90 -8.59 -5.41 9.85
C LEU A 90 -8.17 -5.77 8.42
N GLN A 91 -6.87 -5.74 8.13
CA GLN A 91 -6.36 -5.78 6.75
C GLN A 91 -5.39 -6.94 6.53
N ALA A 92 -4.24 -6.95 7.22
CA ALA A 92 -3.16 -7.92 7.01
C ALA A 92 -3.60 -9.36 7.29
N THR A 93 -4.42 -9.55 8.32
CA THR A 93 -4.93 -10.88 8.70
C THR A 93 -5.79 -11.53 7.60
N ALA A 94 -6.27 -10.77 6.61
CA ALA A 94 -6.94 -11.35 5.44
C ALA A 94 -6.02 -12.36 4.73
N PHE A 95 -4.70 -12.15 4.79
CA PHE A 95 -3.68 -12.96 4.13
C PHE A 95 -3.01 -14.00 5.04
N GLU A 96 -3.37 -14.08 6.32
CA GLU A 96 -2.69 -14.92 7.33
C GLU A 96 -2.78 -16.43 7.02
N THR A 97 -3.81 -16.83 6.27
CA THR A 97 -3.98 -18.24 5.84
C THR A 97 -3.18 -18.57 4.59
N VAL A 98 -2.52 -17.59 3.97
CA VAL A 98 -1.82 -17.72 2.69
C VAL A 98 -0.31 -17.69 2.89
N GLY A 99 0.22 -16.78 3.71
CA GLY A 99 1.65 -16.61 3.85
C GLY A 99 2.13 -16.06 5.19
N ASN A 100 3.44 -16.09 5.40
CA ASN A 100 4.08 -15.52 6.58
C ASN A 100 4.03 -13.99 6.48
N ILE A 101 3.39 -13.30 7.43
CA ILE A 101 3.19 -11.85 7.36
C ILE A 101 4.37 -11.11 8.00
N TYR A 102 5.03 -10.27 7.20
CA TYR A 102 6.03 -9.29 7.61
C TYR A 102 5.42 -7.89 7.47
N ALA A 103 5.38 -7.13 8.55
CA ALA A 103 4.87 -5.77 8.56
C ALA A 103 5.84 -4.86 9.32
N PRO A 104 6.58 -3.97 8.67
CA PRO A 104 7.44 -3.01 9.35
C PRO A 104 6.59 -1.90 10.00
N TYR A 105 7.01 -1.37 11.13
CA TYR A 105 6.67 0.01 11.50
C TYR A 105 7.49 0.94 10.62
N TYR A 106 6.86 1.95 10.02
CA TYR A 106 7.53 2.94 9.19
C TYR A 106 7.04 4.34 9.57
N ARG A 107 7.87 5.37 9.41
CA ARG A 107 7.46 6.77 9.66
C ARG A 107 6.29 7.16 8.76
N GLN A 108 5.27 7.81 9.32
CA GLN A 108 4.03 8.12 8.60
C GLN A 108 3.78 9.61 8.52
N GLY A 109 3.25 10.05 7.37
CA GLY A 109 2.69 11.39 7.23
C GLY A 109 1.32 11.50 7.90
N ASP A 110 1.05 12.66 8.49
CA ASP A 110 -0.24 13.02 9.11
C ASP A 110 -1.40 12.82 8.12
N ALA A 111 -2.42 12.08 8.57
CA ALA A 111 -3.55 11.70 7.71
C ALA A 111 -4.32 12.92 7.18
N ALA A 112 -4.58 13.93 8.02
CA ALA A 112 -5.37 15.09 7.62
C ALA A 112 -4.59 16.01 6.66
N ALA A 113 -3.31 16.24 6.94
CA ALA A 113 -2.39 16.99 6.12
C ALA A 113 -2.31 16.34 4.73
N CYS A 114 -1.99 15.05 4.64
CA CYS A 114 -1.86 14.33 3.36
C CYS A 114 -3.11 14.47 2.48
N LEU A 115 -4.31 14.41 3.07
CA LEU A 115 -5.58 14.53 2.36
C LEU A 115 -5.91 15.97 1.92
N SER A 116 -5.29 16.96 2.55
CA SER A 116 -5.46 18.39 2.21
C SER A 116 -4.44 18.91 1.20
N LEU A 117 -3.35 18.16 0.98
CA LEU A 117 -2.26 18.52 0.08
C LEU A 117 -2.61 18.24 -1.39
N THR A 118 -1.94 18.95 -2.29
CA THR A 118 -1.92 18.58 -3.70
C THR A 118 -1.21 17.23 -3.87
N GLU A 119 -1.40 16.58 -5.02
CA GLU A 119 -0.67 15.33 -5.32
C GLU A 119 0.86 15.53 -5.31
N GLU A 120 1.34 16.66 -5.81
CA GLU A 120 2.77 17.01 -5.81
C GLU A 120 3.31 17.23 -4.39
N ASP A 121 2.59 18.01 -3.57
CA ASP A 121 3.03 18.27 -2.19
C ASP A 121 2.97 17.02 -1.32
N ARG A 122 1.94 16.18 -1.51
CA ARG A 122 1.83 14.88 -0.83
C ARG A 122 2.98 13.96 -1.25
N TYR A 123 3.28 13.89 -2.55
CA TYR A 123 4.44 13.15 -3.05
C TYR A 123 5.74 13.65 -2.39
N ASN A 124 5.96 14.96 -2.31
CA ASN A 124 7.15 15.54 -1.68
C ASN A 124 7.22 15.21 -0.18
N LEU A 125 6.09 15.18 0.53
CA LEU A 125 6.03 14.80 1.95
C LEU A 125 6.35 13.31 2.16
N LEU A 126 5.82 12.43 1.31
CA LEU A 126 5.90 10.98 1.51
C LEU A 126 7.13 10.33 0.89
N SER A 127 7.74 10.95 -0.13
CA SER A 127 8.98 10.46 -0.79
C SER A 127 10.25 10.66 0.04
N GLY A 128 10.13 11.25 1.23
CA GLY A 128 11.19 11.32 2.24
C GLY A 128 11.16 10.11 3.18
N ALA A 129 11.15 10.39 4.49
CA ALA A 129 11.19 9.38 5.55
C ALA A 129 10.23 8.18 5.39
N PRO A 130 8.94 8.35 4.99
CA PRO A 130 8.02 7.22 4.84
C PRO A 130 8.44 6.23 3.75
N GLU A 131 8.79 6.73 2.55
CA GLU A 131 9.30 5.90 1.46
C GLU A 131 10.64 5.26 1.84
N GLU A 132 11.58 6.03 2.40
CA GLU A 132 12.89 5.53 2.79
C GLU A 132 12.80 4.36 3.78
N ASP A 133 11.92 4.47 4.77
CA ASP A 133 11.69 3.41 5.75
C ASP A 133 11.06 2.17 5.13
N ALA A 134 10.05 2.32 4.27
CA ALA A 134 9.42 1.16 3.63
C ALA A 134 10.39 0.44 2.68
N MET A 135 11.21 1.19 1.94
CA MET A 135 12.25 0.63 1.07
C MET A 135 13.34 -0.08 1.88
N ALA A 136 13.79 0.51 2.99
CA ALA A 136 14.77 -0.11 3.88
C ALA A 136 14.22 -1.39 4.52
N ALA A 137 12.96 -1.39 4.96
CA ALA A 137 12.30 -2.57 5.49
C ALA A 137 12.21 -3.69 4.45
N PHE A 138 11.75 -3.36 3.24
CA PHE A 138 11.57 -4.33 2.17
C PHE A 138 12.91 -4.95 1.76
N ASP A 139 13.93 -4.13 1.56
CA ASP A 139 15.29 -4.58 1.24
C ASP A 139 15.85 -5.49 2.35
N TYR A 140 15.66 -5.13 3.62
CA TYR A 140 16.07 -5.95 4.75
C TYR A 140 15.33 -7.30 4.76
N TYR A 141 14.01 -7.27 4.57
CA TYR A 141 13.18 -8.48 4.46
C TYR A 141 13.67 -9.40 3.33
N ILE A 142 13.92 -8.86 2.13
CA ILE A 142 14.42 -9.64 0.99
C ILE A 142 15.78 -10.28 1.30
N LYS A 143 16.70 -9.54 1.93
CA LYS A 143 18.07 -10.01 2.20
C LYS A 143 18.17 -10.99 3.36
N HIS A 144 17.31 -10.87 4.36
CA HIS A 144 17.49 -11.57 5.64
C HIS A 144 16.38 -12.57 5.98
N PHE A 145 15.16 -12.37 5.47
CA PHE A 145 14.00 -13.17 5.87
C PHE A 145 13.39 -13.96 4.73
N ASN A 146 13.22 -13.37 3.54
CA ASN A 146 12.47 -13.93 2.43
C ASN A 146 13.02 -15.29 1.94
N ASN A 147 14.34 -15.48 1.98
CA ASN A 147 15.02 -16.71 1.49
C ASN A 147 14.54 -17.19 0.11
N GLY A 148 14.17 -16.28 -0.78
CA GLY A 148 13.70 -16.56 -2.13
C GLY A 148 12.26 -17.08 -2.25
N ARG A 149 11.44 -16.99 -1.19
CA ARG A 149 10.02 -17.35 -1.27
C ARG A 149 9.26 -16.37 -2.17
N PRO A 150 8.28 -16.84 -2.96
CA PRO A 150 7.36 -15.93 -3.63
C PRO A 150 6.55 -15.14 -2.60
N PHE A 151 6.18 -13.91 -2.95
CA PHE A 151 5.55 -13.00 -1.98
C PHE A 151 4.40 -12.19 -2.58
N ILE A 152 3.48 -11.79 -1.70
CA ILE A 152 2.42 -10.81 -1.98
C ILE A 152 2.81 -9.49 -1.31
N LEU A 153 2.64 -8.38 -2.03
CA LEU A 153 2.66 -7.06 -1.43
C LEU A 153 1.21 -6.67 -1.08
N ALA A 154 0.98 -6.15 0.12
CA ALA A 154 -0.34 -5.67 0.52
C ALA A 154 -0.22 -4.31 1.20
N GLY A 155 -1.10 -3.38 0.84
CA GLY A 155 -1.13 -2.05 1.43
C GLY A 155 -2.53 -1.47 1.46
N HIS A 156 -2.69 -0.40 2.24
CA HIS A 156 -3.90 0.43 2.21
C HIS A 156 -3.53 1.91 2.28
N SER A 157 -4.27 2.76 1.56
CA SER A 157 -4.13 4.23 1.65
C SER A 157 -2.67 4.67 1.44
N GLN A 158 -2.07 5.41 2.40
CA GLN A 158 -0.65 5.78 2.37
C GLN A 158 0.30 4.58 2.19
N GLY A 159 0.00 3.42 2.79
CA GLY A 159 0.81 2.21 2.59
C GLY A 159 0.76 1.72 1.14
N SER A 160 -0.39 1.86 0.46
CA SER A 160 -0.52 1.55 -0.97
C SER A 160 0.19 2.56 -1.86
N GLU A 161 0.16 3.85 -1.52
CA GLU A 161 0.93 4.88 -2.21
C GLU A 161 2.43 4.56 -2.17
N ILE A 162 2.95 4.21 -0.99
CA ILE A 162 4.34 3.81 -0.80
C ILE A 162 4.65 2.50 -1.54
N LEU A 163 3.72 1.53 -1.57
CA LEU A 163 3.89 0.33 -2.40
C LEU A 163 4.05 0.67 -3.88
N LEU A 164 3.39 1.72 -4.40
CA LEU A 164 3.58 2.13 -5.79
C LEU A 164 4.99 2.68 -6.03
N TYR A 165 5.63 3.33 -5.05
CA TYR A 165 7.04 3.73 -5.15
C TYR A 165 7.96 2.50 -5.14
N LEU A 166 7.68 1.52 -4.27
CA LEU A 166 8.42 0.25 -4.23
C LEU A 166 8.32 -0.51 -5.56
N LEU A 167 7.14 -0.53 -6.17
CA LEU A 167 6.89 -1.17 -7.46
C LEU A 167 7.56 -0.45 -8.65
N SER A 168 7.54 0.89 -8.66
CA SER A 168 8.17 1.65 -9.74
C SER A 168 9.69 1.67 -9.62
N ASP A 169 10.22 1.93 -8.42
CA ASP A 169 11.64 2.15 -8.20
C ASP A 169 12.39 0.85 -7.86
N TYR A 170 12.10 0.25 -6.70
CA TYR A 170 12.83 -0.92 -6.23
C TYR A 170 12.66 -2.09 -7.20
N MET A 171 11.43 -2.45 -7.56
CA MET A 171 11.19 -3.58 -8.46
C MET A 171 11.68 -3.33 -9.89
N GLY A 172 11.71 -2.07 -10.35
CA GLY A 172 12.31 -1.69 -11.62
C GLY A 172 13.82 -1.94 -11.65
N LYS A 173 14.50 -1.74 -10.52
CA LYS A 173 15.95 -1.99 -10.35
C LYS A 173 16.29 -3.44 -10.03
N HIS A 174 15.32 -4.21 -9.52
CA HIS A 174 15.48 -5.59 -9.03
C HIS A 174 14.55 -6.57 -9.74
N PRO A 175 14.72 -6.81 -11.06
CA PRO A 175 13.84 -7.68 -11.84
C PRO A 175 13.82 -9.13 -11.35
N GLU A 176 14.87 -9.60 -10.69
CA GLU A 176 14.93 -10.91 -10.03
C GLU A 176 13.97 -11.02 -8.84
N VAL A 177 13.83 -9.94 -8.06
CA VAL A 177 12.88 -9.86 -6.95
C VAL A 177 11.46 -9.69 -7.49
N TYR A 178 11.29 -8.84 -8.50
CA TYR A 178 9.99 -8.63 -9.15
C TYR A 178 9.38 -9.94 -9.67
N LYS A 179 10.18 -10.83 -10.24
CA LYS A 179 9.73 -12.15 -10.72
C LYS A 179 9.17 -13.06 -9.62
N GLN A 180 9.49 -12.81 -8.34
CA GLN A 180 8.97 -13.56 -7.20
C GLN A 180 7.67 -12.96 -6.66
N MET A 181 7.25 -11.79 -7.14
CA MET A 181 6.01 -11.17 -6.72
C MET A 181 4.80 -11.92 -7.33
N ILE A 182 3.95 -12.46 -6.45
CA ILE A 182 2.68 -13.08 -6.81
C ILE A 182 1.70 -12.00 -7.28
N ALA A 183 1.50 -10.96 -6.46
CA ALA A 183 0.61 -9.84 -6.74
C ALA A 183 0.86 -8.69 -5.75
N ALA A 184 0.43 -7.47 -6.12
CA ALA A 184 0.44 -6.31 -5.24
C ALA A 184 -0.98 -5.76 -5.01
N TYR A 185 -1.49 -5.88 -3.80
CA TYR A 185 -2.77 -5.32 -3.36
C TYR A 185 -2.57 -3.88 -2.87
N ALA A 186 -2.51 -2.94 -3.81
CA ALA A 186 -2.40 -1.50 -3.58
C ALA A 186 -3.81 -0.87 -3.41
N ILE A 187 -4.58 -1.39 -2.45
CA ILE A 187 -5.98 -1.04 -2.24
C ILE A 187 -6.10 0.34 -1.56
N GLY A 188 -7.14 1.11 -1.85
CA GLY A 188 -7.32 2.43 -1.25
C GLY A 188 -6.36 3.49 -1.81
N TYR A 189 -5.75 3.26 -2.98
CA TYR A 189 -4.93 4.26 -3.66
C TYR A 189 -4.96 4.05 -5.17
N SER A 190 -5.06 5.13 -5.96
CA SER A 190 -5.26 5.03 -7.41
C SER A 190 -4.03 4.50 -8.14
N VAL A 191 -4.27 3.52 -9.03
CA VAL A 191 -3.33 3.11 -10.07
C VAL A 191 -3.92 3.57 -11.40
N THR A 192 -3.21 4.42 -12.14
CA THR A 192 -3.72 5.01 -13.39
C THR A 192 -3.03 4.43 -14.62
N GLU A 193 -3.63 4.63 -15.80
CA GLU A 193 -2.97 4.28 -17.07
C GLU A 193 -1.64 5.02 -17.25
N ASP A 194 -1.56 6.29 -16.83
CA ASP A 194 -0.33 7.08 -16.86
C ASP A 194 0.78 6.50 -15.97
N TYR A 195 0.42 6.00 -14.78
CA TYR A 195 1.37 5.31 -13.91
C TYR A 195 1.91 4.05 -14.59
N LEU A 196 1.06 3.24 -15.22
CA LEU A 196 1.49 2.04 -15.93
C LEU A 196 2.30 2.35 -17.18
N ALA A 197 1.95 3.40 -17.92
CA ALA A 197 2.70 3.84 -19.10
C ALA A 197 4.14 4.28 -18.74
N LYS A 198 4.32 4.90 -17.57
CA LYS A 198 5.64 5.25 -17.04
C LYS A 198 6.42 4.05 -16.49
N ASN A 199 5.73 2.96 -16.14
CA ASN A 199 6.30 1.77 -15.53
C ASN A 199 5.90 0.50 -16.31
N PRO A 200 6.43 0.31 -17.54
CA PRO A 200 5.95 -0.72 -18.47
C PRO A 200 6.21 -2.17 -18.03
N HIS A 201 7.00 -2.39 -16.98
CA HIS A 201 7.16 -3.71 -16.35
C HIS A 201 5.96 -4.11 -15.50
N LEU A 202 5.14 -3.14 -15.07
CA LEU A 202 3.96 -3.32 -14.24
C LEU A 202 2.71 -3.50 -15.09
N LYS A 203 1.74 -4.24 -14.55
CA LYS A 203 0.44 -4.50 -15.18
C LYS A 203 -0.65 -4.49 -14.12
N PHE A 204 -1.85 -4.06 -14.52
CA PHE A 204 -3.04 -4.15 -13.67
C PHE A 204 -3.69 -5.53 -13.80
N ALA A 205 -4.41 -5.95 -12.77
CA ALA A 205 -5.13 -7.22 -12.77
C ALA A 205 -6.37 -7.17 -13.67
N GLU A 206 -6.61 -8.24 -14.43
CA GLU A 206 -7.76 -8.41 -15.33
C GLU A 206 -8.67 -9.56 -14.87
N ASN A 207 -8.12 -10.57 -14.17
CA ASN A 207 -8.86 -11.72 -13.67
C ASN A 207 -8.37 -12.22 -12.29
N ALA A 208 -9.09 -13.21 -11.75
CA ALA A 208 -8.89 -13.77 -10.41
C ALA A 208 -7.51 -14.39 -10.16
N THR A 209 -6.87 -14.95 -11.18
CA THR A 209 -5.63 -15.74 -11.05
C THR A 209 -4.42 -15.10 -11.70
N ASP A 210 -4.55 -13.87 -12.20
CA ASP A 210 -3.41 -13.12 -12.72
C ASP A 210 -2.31 -13.00 -11.66
N THR A 211 -1.07 -13.19 -12.08
CA THR A 211 0.13 -13.02 -11.24
C THR A 211 1.05 -11.93 -11.79
N GLY A 212 1.90 -11.38 -10.92
CA GLY A 212 2.74 -10.22 -11.23
C GLY A 212 1.92 -8.96 -11.56
N VAL A 213 0.71 -8.85 -11.00
CA VAL A 213 -0.24 -7.76 -11.26
C VAL A 213 -0.48 -6.89 -10.04
N ILE A 214 -0.92 -5.67 -10.29
CA ILE A 214 -1.39 -4.72 -9.27
C ILE A 214 -2.92 -4.79 -9.20
N ILE A 215 -3.42 -4.76 -7.97
CA ILE A 215 -4.84 -4.73 -7.62
C ILE A 215 -5.10 -3.45 -6.87
N SER A 216 -6.04 -2.66 -7.37
CA SER A 216 -6.50 -1.47 -6.67
C SER A 216 -8.00 -1.28 -6.89
N TYR A 217 -8.61 -0.70 -5.86
CA TYR A 217 -9.94 -0.12 -5.89
C TYR A 217 -10.06 0.86 -4.72
N ASN A 218 -10.98 1.80 -4.85
CA ASN A 218 -11.44 2.70 -3.77
C ASN A 218 -12.96 2.62 -3.73
N THR A 219 -13.50 2.35 -2.55
CA THR A 219 -14.92 2.05 -2.37
C THR A 219 -15.70 3.31 -2.02
N GLN A 220 -16.86 3.48 -2.65
CA GLN A 220 -17.80 4.55 -2.31
C GLN A 220 -19.25 4.13 -2.55
N ALA A 221 -20.19 4.88 -2.00
CA ALA A 221 -21.60 4.80 -2.31
C ALA A 221 -21.88 5.23 -3.76
N ALA A 222 -23.07 4.87 -4.27
CA ALA A 222 -23.53 5.31 -5.59
C ALA A 222 -23.56 6.84 -5.71
N GLU A 223 -24.02 7.49 -4.65
CA GLU A 223 -24.01 8.93 -4.47
C GLU A 223 -23.15 9.31 -3.25
N ILE A 224 -22.27 10.29 -3.42
CA ILE A 224 -21.40 10.80 -2.36
C ILE A 224 -21.61 12.30 -2.18
N GLU A 225 -21.24 12.81 -1.01
CA GLU A 225 -21.13 14.24 -0.78
C GLU A 225 -19.79 14.76 -1.30
N GLY A 226 -19.83 15.71 -2.23
CA GLY A 226 -18.62 16.32 -2.79
C GLY A 226 -17.89 15.41 -3.77
N LYS A 227 -16.55 15.34 -3.64
CA LYS A 227 -15.67 14.52 -4.49
C LYS A 227 -14.92 13.53 -3.62
N ASN A 228 -14.69 12.33 -4.13
CA ASN A 228 -13.76 11.39 -3.53
C ASN A 228 -12.32 11.90 -3.72
N LEU A 229 -11.72 12.41 -2.63
CA LEU A 229 -10.38 13.00 -2.65
C LEU A 229 -9.25 11.96 -2.76
N ILE A 230 -9.56 10.67 -2.58
CA ILE A 230 -8.59 9.57 -2.65
C ILE A 230 -8.37 9.11 -4.11
N VAL A 231 -9.32 9.43 -4.99
CA VAL A 231 -9.36 8.88 -6.35
C VAL A 231 -8.82 9.88 -7.35
N SER A 232 -7.71 9.51 -7.98
CA SER A 232 -7.14 10.23 -9.12
C SER A 232 -7.93 9.95 -10.40
N GLU A 233 -7.91 10.93 -11.31
CA GLU A 233 -8.50 10.75 -12.65
C GLU A 233 -7.81 9.59 -13.39
N GLY A 234 -8.60 8.81 -14.13
CA GLY A 234 -8.10 7.65 -14.88
C GLY A 234 -7.69 6.45 -14.00
N ALA A 235 -8.14 6.39 -12.75
CA ALA A 235 -7.90 5.25 -11.87
C ALA A 235 -8.52 3.96 -12.43
N LEU A 236 -7.72 2.90 -12.47
CA LEU A 236 -8.12 1.56 -12.81
C LEU A 236 -8.72 0.87 -11.57
N VAL A 237 -9.73 0.04 -11.80
CA VAL A 237 -10.48 -0.65 -10.75
C VAL A 237 -10.73 -2.10 -11.15
N ILE A 238 -10.65 -2.99 -10.17
CA ILE A 238 -11.12 -4.38 -10.30
C ILE A 238 -12.11 -4.68 -9.18
N ASN A 239 -13.18 -5.39 -9.52
CA ASN A 239 -14.20 -5.80 -8.56
C ASN A 239 -13.65 -6.88 -7.62
N PRO A 240 -13.63 -6.69 -6.28
CA PRO A 240 -13.09 -7.68 -5.36
C PRO A 240 -14.01 -8.89 -5.16
N ILE A 241 -15.25 -8.87 -5.67
CA ILE A 241 -16.15 -10.03 -5.62
C ILE A 241 -15.99 -10.89 -6.88
N SER A 242 -16.12 -10.29 -8.07
CA SER A 242 -16.04 -11.03 -9.35
C SER A 242 -14.61 -11.20 -9.88
N TRP A 243 -13.66 -10.39 -9.41
CA TRP A 243 -12.31 -10.28 -9.95
C TRP A 243 -12.27 -9.94 -11.43
N THR A 244 -13.22 -9.13 -11.89
CA THR A 244 -13.27 -8.58 -13.25
C THR A 244 -13.30 -7.06 -13.22
N ARG A 245 -12.98 -6.44 -14.37
CA ARG A 245 -13.01 -4.98 -14.56
C ARG A 245 -14.27 -4.48 -15.29
N ASP A 246 -15.14 -5.40 -15.68
CA ASP A 246 -16.42 -5.05 -16.26
C ASP A 246 -17.34 -4.42 -15.21
N GLU A 247 -18.36 -3.69 -15.67
CA GLU A 247 -19.29 -2.97 -14.80
C GLU A 247 -20.49 -3.82 -14.36
N ALA A 248 -20.44 -5.16 -14.52
CA ALA A 248 -21.49 -6.02 -14.01
C ALA A 248 -21.50 -5.95 -12.46
N PRO A 249 -22.66 -5.73 -11.85
CA PRO A 249 -22.76 -5.71 -10.40
C PRO A 249 -22.59 -7.12 -9.84
N ALA A 250 -21.77 -7.25 -8.80
CA ALA A 250 -21.72 -8.41 -7.93
C ALA A 250 -22.52 -8.11 -6.66
N SER A 251 -23.50 -8.93 -6.36
CA SER A 251 -24.43 -8.75 -5.25
C SER A 251 -23.76 -8.98 -3.89
N ALA A 252 -24.34 -8.39 -2.83
CA ALA A 252 -23.86 -8.62 -1.46
C ALA A 252 -23.95 -10.10 -1.02
N SER A 253 -24.82 -10.90 -1.64
CA SER A 253 -24.88 -12.36 -1.40
C SER A 253 -23.72 -13.14 -2.01
N GLU A 254 -23.04 -12.59 -3.03
CA GLU A 254 -21.84 -13.17 -3.64
C GLU A 254 -20.55 -12.78 -2.90
N ASN A 255 -20.62 -11.75 -2.06
CA ASN A 255 -19.54 -11.39 -1.13
C ASN A 255 -19.30 -12.54 -0.14
N LEU A 256 -18.05 -13.01 -0.04
CA LEU A 256 -17.66 -14.13 0.83
C LEU A 256 -17.64 -13.75 2.30
N GLY A 257 -17.80 -12.47 2.61
CA GLY A 257 -18.01 -11.91 3.94
C GLY A 257 -17.15 -10.68 4.19
N SER A 258 -17.73 -9.74 4.92
CA SER A 258 -17.03 -8.63 5.54
C SER A 258 -16.47 -9.04 6.91
N TYR A 259 -15.47 -8.30 7.42
CA TYR A 259 -14.86 -8.55 8.73
C TYR A 259 -14.74 -7.25 9.53
N LEU A 260 -15.66 -7.07 10.48
CA LEU A 260 -15.90 -5.79 11.17
C LEU A 260 -16.39 -6.03 12.62
N PRO A 261 -16.32 -5.04 13.52
CA PRO A 261 -16.92 -5.14 14.86
C PRO A 261 -18.45 -5.27 14.81
N GLY A 262 -19.06 -4.55 13.88
CA GLY A 262 -20.49 -4.39 13.72
C GLY A 262 -20.88 -4.03 12.28
N ALA A 263 -22.18 -3.98 12.04
CA ALA A 263 -22.76 -3.52 10.78
C ALA A 263 -23.32 -2.09 10.93
N ASP A 264 -22.57 -1.23 11.63
CA ASP A 264 -22.95 0.11 12.05
C ASP A 264 -21.93 1.19 11.66
N GLY A 265 -20.90 0.84 10.87
CA GLY A 265 -19.86 1.78 10.45
C GLY A 265 -18.94 2.26 11.57
N TYR A 266 -18.98 1.67 12.77
CA TYR A 266 -18.06 2.07 13.82
C TYR A 266 -16.89 1.09 13.94
N ILE A 267 -15.67 1.61 13.76
CA ILE A 267 -14.42 0.89 13.98
C ILE A 267 -13.67 1.60 15.12
N PRO A 268 -13.67 1.04 16.34
CA PRO A 268 -12.87 1.58 17.43
C PRO A 268 -11.38 1.37 17.13
N ILE A 269 -10.56 2.38 17.44
CA ILE A 269 -9.10 2.22 17.48
C ILE A 269 -8.76 1.48 18.79
N ASN A 270 -9.03 0.19 18.81
CA ASN A 270 -8.71 -0.70 19.91
C ASN A 270 -8.42 -2.10 19.36
N PRO A 271 -7.18 -2.61 19.45
CA PRO A 271 -6.80 -3.92 18.92
C PRO A 271 -7.54 -5.09 19.60
N ASP A 272 -8.07 -4.89 20.81
CA ASP A 272 -8.85 -5.90 21.53
C ASP A 272 -10.30 -6.00 21.02
N THR A 273 -10.73 -5.11 20.12
CA THR A 273 -12.08 -5.10 19.56
C THR A 273 -12.38 -6.43 18.86
N GLU A 274 -13.43 -7.13 19.29
CA GLU A 274 -13.87 -8.35 18.61
C GLU A 274 -14.35 -8.03 17.19
N LEU A 275 -13.86 -8.79 16.21
CA LEU A 275 -14.27 -8.70 14.82
C LEU A 275 -15.02 -9.97 14.44
N LYS A 276 -16.09 -9.82 13.67
CA LYS A 276 -16.93 -10.92 13.23
C LYS A 276 -17.10 -10.91 11.71
N LYS A 277 -17.28 -12.11 11.18
CA LYS A 277 -17.70 -12.29 9.78
C LYS A 277 -19.14 -11.83 9.62
N ILE A 278 -19.39 -10.93 8.69
CA ILE A 278 -20.73 -10.42 8.36
C ILE A 278 -21.02 -10.75 6.90
N MET A 279 -22.07 -11.52 6.64
CA MET A 279 -22.52 -11.87 5.29
C MET A 279 -23.55 -10.86 4.78
N GLY A 280 -23.60 -10.66 3.46
CA GLY A 280 -24.66 -9.86 2.84
C GLY A 280 -24.56 -8.36 3.08
N LEU A 281 -23.42 -7.85 3.52
CA LEU A 281 -23.24 -6.44 3.87
C LEU A 281 -22.96 -5.56 2.65
N ALA A 282 -21.93 -5.91 1.86
CA ALA A 282 -21.41 -5.05 0.80
C ALA A 282 -21.47 -5.76 -0.56
N ASP A 283 -22.14 -5.13 -1.52
CA ASP A 283 -22.09 -5.40 -2.94
C ASP A 283 -20.92 -4.65 -3.58
N ALA A 284 -20.68 -4.89 -4.86
CA ALA A 284 -19.60 -4.24 -5.60
C ALA A 284 -19.94 -4.12 -7.07
N ARG A 285 -19.77 -2.92 -7.64
CA ARG A 285 -19.83 -2.68 -9.08
C ARG A 285 -18.69 -1.74 -9.46
N VAL A 286 -17.94 -2.08 -10.52
CA VAL A 286 -16.97 -1.15 -11.10
C VAL A 286 -17.69 0.00 -11.79
N ASP A 287 -17.21 1.22 -11.58
CA ASP A 287 -17.57 2.39 -12.36
C ASP A 287 -16.28 2.91 -13.02
N ASN A 288 -16.06 2.51 -14.27
CA ASN A 288 -14.83 2.82 -15.00
C ASN A 288 -14.73 4.31 -15.34
N ALA A 289 -15.87 4.98 -15.51
CA ALA A 289 -15.90 6.42 -15.79
C ALA A 289 -15.40 7.23 -14.59
N LYS A 290 -15.75 6.81 -13.37
CA LYS A 290 -15.30 7.46 -12.13
C LYS A 290 -13.99 6.89 -11.57
N GLY A 291 -13.56 5.71 -12.02
CA GLY A 291 -12.40 5.01 -11.47
C GLY A 291 -12.62 4.56 -10.02
N VAL A 292 -13.85 4.15 -9.67
CA VAL A 292 -14.21 3.73 -8.30
C VAL A 292 -14.94 2.39 -8.26
N LEU A 293 -14.94 1.78 -7.08
CA LEU A 293 -15.79 0.66 -6.75
C LEU A 293 -17.05 1.16 -6.02
N VAL A 294 -18.21 0.92 -6.60
CA VAL A 294 -19.50 1.33 -6.04
C VAL A 294 -20.08 0.22 -5.17
N CYS A 295 -20.34 0.54 -3.91
CA CYS A 295 -21.13 -0.26 -2.96
C CYS A 295 -22.47 0.46 -2.74
N SER A 296 -23.57 -0.14 -3.21
CA SER A 296 -24.92 0.45 -3.13
C SER A 296 -25.77 -0.13 -1.99
N SER A 297 -25.33 -1.25 -1.41
CA SER A 297 -26.05 -1.97 -0.35
C SER A 297 -25.83 -1.42 1.06
N VAL A 298 -24.77 -0.63 1.25
CA VAL A 298 -24.46 0.05 2.51
C VAL A 298 -25.01 1.47 2.48
N ASP A 299 -25.73 1.86 3.54
CA ASP A 299 -26.30 3.19 3.69
C ASP A 299 -25.24 4.24 4.05
N ALA A 300 -25.09 5.25 3.18
CA ALA A 300 -24.01 6.24 3.30
C ALA A 300 -24.14 7.14 4.53
N GLU A 301 -25.36 7.37 5.02
CA GLU A 301 -25.60 8.20 6.20
C GLU A 301 -25.26 7.44 7.48
N ALA A 302 -25.77 6.21 7.62
CA ALA A 302 -25.53 5.35 8.76
C ALA A 302 -24.05 4.95 8.91
N TRP A 303 -23.30 4.93 7.80
CA TRP A 303 -21.88 4.53 7.77
C TRP A 303 -20.92 5.71 7.66
N PHE A 304 -21.41 6.94 7.79
CA PHE A 304 -20.55 8.11 7.80
C PHE A 304 -19.66 8.08 9.04
N SER A 305 -18.34 8.02 8.82
CA SER A 305 -17.34 7.94 9.89
C SER A 305 -17.23 9.21 10.75
N GLY A 306 -17.99 10.26 10.41
CA GLY A 306 -17.86 11.58 11.03
C GLY A 306 -16.63 12.35 10.55
N ASN A 307 -15.84 11.82 9.61
CA ASN A 307 -14.69 12.50 9.04
C ASN A 307 -15.13 13.43 7.89
N PRO A 308 -15.16 14.76 8.11
CA PRO A 308 -15.62 15.71 7.09
C PRO A 308 -14.68 15.79 5.88
N VAL A 309 -13.42 15.35 6.00
CA VAL A 309 -12.43 15.41 4.91
C VAL A 309 -12.73 14.35 3.85
N LEU A 310 -13.11 13.14 4.26
CA LEU A 310 -13.50 12.08 3.30
C LEU A 310 -14.88 12.34 2.70
N GLY A 311 -15.78 12.96 3.46
CA GLY A 311 -17.14 13.22 3.02
C GLY A 311 -18.04 11.98 3.11
N LYS A 312 -19.35 12.22 3.11
CA LYS A 312 -20.35 11.16 3.23
C LYS A 312 -20.36 10.27 1.99
N GLY A 313 -20.47 8.96 2.22
CA GLY A 313 -20.50 7.95 1.17
C GLY A 313 -19.12 7.54 0.63
N VAL A 314 -18.02 8.13 1.09
CA VAL A 314 -16.68 7.61 0.80
C VAL A 314 -16.36 6.51 1.83
N TYR A 315 -16.22 5.28 1.34
CA TYR A 315 -16.04 4.08 2.17
C TYR A 315 -14.57 3.64 2.27
N HIS A 316 -13.64 4.57 2.09
CA HIS A 316 -12.20 4.30 2.06
C HIS A 316 -11.68 3.51 3.28
N SER A 317 -12.16 3.83 4.49
CA SER A 317 -11.79 3.09 5.71
C SER A 317 -12.23 1.63 5.70
N TYR A 318 -13.13 1.23 4.79
CA TYR A 318 -13.71 -0.09 4.70
C TYR A 318 -13.27 -0.91 3.49
N ASP A 319 -12.35 -0.39 2.66
CA ASP A 319 -11.91 -1.03 1.40
C ASP A 319 -11.49 -2.49 1.59
N TYR A 320 -10.79 -2.79 2.70
CA TYR A 320 -10.47 -4.17 3.07
C TYR A 320 -11.64 -4.87 3.74
N SER A 321 -12.23 -4.25 4.77
CA SER A 321 -13.17 -4.91 5.66
C SER A 321 -14.47 -5.31 4.98
N PHE A 322 -14.93 -4.58 3.96
CA PHE A 322 -16.13 -4.95 3.19
C PHE A 322 -15.95 -6.24 2.40
N TYR A 323 -14.75 -6.51 1.89
CA TYR A 323 -14.45 -7.61 0.98
C TYR A 323 -13.40 -8.58 1.53
N TYR A 324 -13.24 -8.61 2.86
CA TYR A 324 -12.16 -9.29 3.57
C TYR A 324 -11.99 -10.76 3.17
N TYR A 325 -13.08 -11.53 3.14
CA TYR A 325 -12.99 -12.95 2.79
C TYR A 325 -12.83 -13.19 1.30
N ASN A 326 -13.23 -12.25 0.44
CA ASN A 326 -12.91 -12.30 -0.98
C ASN A 326 -11.41 -12.09 -1.21
N LEU A 327 -10.80 -11.10 -0.52
CA LEU A 327 -9.36 -10.86 -0.57
C LEU A 327 -8.57 -12.08 -0.10
N ARG A 328 -8.97 -12.68 1.02
CA ARG A 328 -8.37 -13.93 1.54
C ARG A 328 -8.41 -15.06 0.50
N GLN A 329 -9.57 -15.30 -0.10
CA GLN A 329 -9.74 -16.33 -1.10
C GLN A 329 -8.87 -16.07 -2.34
N ASN A 330 -8.89 -14.83 -2.83
CA ASN A 330 -8.16 -14.46 -4.03
C ASN A 330 -6.64 -14.49 -3.85
N ALA A 331 -6.14 -14.09 -2.69
CA ALA A 331 -4.73 -14.24 -2.36
C ALA A 331 -4.30 -15.72 -2.39
N ALA A 332 -5.12 -16.62 -1.86
CA ALA A 332 -4.87 -18.06 -1.93
C ALA A 332 -4.89 -18.59 -3.37
N ASP A 333 -5.83 -18.11 -4.20
CA ASP A 333 -5.95 -18.53 -5.60
C ASP A 333 -4.77 -18.05 -6.45
N ARG A 334 -4.31 -16.81 -6.27
CA ARG A 334 -3.11 -16.29 -6.93
C ARG A 334 -1.82 -16.95 -6.45
N ALA A 335 -1.70 -17.18 -5.15
CA ALA A 335 -0.57 -17.92 -4.60
C ALA A 335 -0.48 -19.32 -5.21
N ARG A 336 -1.59 -20.06 -5.27
CA ARG A 336 -1.66 -21.37 -5.91
C ARG A 336 -1.30 -21.29 -7.40
N ALA A 337 -1.92 -20.37 -8.14
CA ALA A 337 -1.64 -20.19 -9.56
C ALA A 337 -0.15 -19.85 -9.82
N PHE A 338 0.50 -19.10 -8.93
CA PHE A 338 1.93 -18.80 -9.04
C PHE A 338 2.79 -20.05 -8.79
N LEU A 339 2.53 -20.78 -7.71
CA LEU A 339 3.28 -21.98 -7.34
C LEU A 339 3.14 -23.09 -8.39
N ASP A 340 1.93 -23.29 -8.93
CA ASP A 340 1.67 -24.29 -9.98
C ASP A 340 2.40 -23.98 -11.29
N ASN A 341 2.72 -22.70 -11.57
CA ASN A 341 3.44 -22.28 -12.77
C ASN A 341 4.97 -22.20 -12.58
N THR A 342 5.47 -22.38 -11.35
CA THR A 342 6.89 -22.25 -11.01
C THR A 342 7.52 -23.54 -10.48
N GLY A 343 6.72 -24.55 -10.10
CA GLY A 343 7.16 -25.91 -9.77
C GLY A 343 7.39 -26.80 -10.99
#